data_AF-A0A7J4QXZ7-F1
#
_entry.id   AF-A0A7J4QXZ7-F1
#
_cell.length_a   1.000
_cell.length_b   1.000
_cell.length_c   1.000
_cell.angle_alpha   90.00
_cell.angle_beta   90.00
_cell.angle_gamma   90.00
#
_symmetry.space_group_name_H-M   'P 1'
#
loop_
_entity.id
_entity.type
_entity.pdbx_description
1 polymer ?
#
loop_
_entity_poly.entity_id
_entity_poly.type
_entity_poly.pdbx_seq_one_letter_code
_entity_poly.pdbx_strand_id
1 'polypeptide(L)'
;MSGDAPDMFAVRPDRKGPKTVAILLLLGGIFFAILGYADLSNHGSEALSDSQIETLINVPNQQGENLSIEQFQEFHKGVNEENGYLIRGASLGLGSILVLVGSVLLYLMKPLGGKLALAGSTIALVGGIFGNVIIHDAAKEHLQESMLIQTYEITGYLCGVCTFLCGALALLPLINARARLAFDEANTVELIQDESE
;
A
#
# COMPACT_ATOMS: atom_id res chain seq x y z
N MET A 1 48.76 -12.39 25.82
CA MET A 1 47.95 -12.81 24.65
C MET A 1 46.51 -12.94 25.11
N SER A 2 45.81 -11.81 25.29
CA SER A 2 44.38 -11.79 25.61
C SER A 2 43.62 -11.99 24.31
N GLY A 3 43.07 -13.20 24.15
CA GLY A 3 42.35 -13.63 22.96
C GLY A 3 41.20 -12.69 22.65
N ASP A 4 41.14 -12.35 21.37
CA ASP A 4 40.15 -11.58 20.66
C ASP A 4 38.80 -12.32 20.68
N ALA A 5 38.19 -12.44 21.86
CA ALA A 5 36.85 -12.96 21.99
C ALA A 5 35.91 -11.91 21.37
N PRO A 6 35.20 -12.23 20.27
CA PRO A 6 34.32 -11.25 19.64
C PRO A 6 33.32 -10.74 20.68
N ASP A 7 33.30 -9.43 20.90
CA ASP A 7 32.35 -8.80 21.80
C ASP A 7 30.92 -9.19 21.38
N MET A 8 30.32 -10.07 22.18
CA MET A 8 29.03 -10.69 21.90
C MET A 8 27.90 -9.65 21.89
N PHE A 9 28.10 -8.49 22.51
CA PHE A 9 27.13 -7.42 22.61
C PHE A 9 27.35 -6.28 21.61
N ALA A 10 28.42 -6.34 20.80
CA ALA A 10 28.68 -5.34 19.78
C ALA A 10 27.58 -5.34 18.69
N VAL A 11 26.93 -4.18 18.53
CA VAL A 11 25.91 -3.99 17.49
C VAL A 11 26.58 -3.94 16.13
N ARG A 12 26.38 -4.99 15.31
CA ARG A 12 26.96 -5.07 13.97
C ARG A 12 26.01 -4.53 12.90
N PRO A 13 26.52 -3.86 11.85
CA PRO A 13 25.70 -3.38 10.75
C PRO A 13 24.93 -4.52 10.09
N ASP A 14 23.65 -4.29 9.78
CA ASP A 14 22.84 -5.18 8.96
C ASP A 14 22.39 -4.50 7.67
N ARG A 15 23.03 -4.87 6.55
CA ARG A 15 22.69 -4.40 5.20
C ARG A 15 21.63 -5.27 4.52
N LYS A 16 21.41 -6.50 4.99
CA LYS A 16 20.47 -7.43 4.35
C LYS A 16 19.04 -7.14 4.77
N GLY A 17 18.80 -6.90 6.07
CA GLY A 17 17.49 -6.57 6.61
C GLY A 17 16.78 -5.43 5.85
N PRO A 18 17.38 -4.23 5.74
CA PRO A 18 16.78 -3.11 5.00
C PRO A 18 16.50 -3.43 3.53
N LYS A 19 17.37 -4.19 2.85
CA LYS A 19 17.18 -4.58 1.45
C LYS A 19 16.04 -5.58 1.28
N THR A 20 15.89 -6.54 2.19
CA THR A 20 14.75 -7.47 2.19
C THR A 20 13.44 -6.73 2.41
N VAL A 21 13.41 -5.82 3.39
CA VAL A 21 12.26 -4.94 3.64
C VAL A 21 11.92 -4.13 2.39
N ALA A 22 12.91 -3.54 1.72
CA ALA A 22 12.70 -2.78 0.50
C ALA A 22 12.02 -3.62 -0.61
N ILE A 23 12.42 -4.87 -0.81
CA ILE A 23 11.79 -5.75 -1.81
C ILE A 23 10.31 -6.03 -1.45
N LEU A 24 10.02 -6.29 -0.17
CA LEU A 24 8.64 -6.51 0.28
C LEU A 24 7.77 -5.26 0.09
N LEU A 25 8.31 -4.08 0.40
CA LEU A 25 7.64 -2.80 0.19
C LEU A 25 7.41 -2.52 -1.29
N LEU A 26 8.35 -2.90 -2.17
CA LEU A 26 8.18 -2.75 -3.62
C LEU A 26 6.97 -3.55 -4.11
N LEU A 27 6.84 -4.81 -3.68
CA LEU A 27 5.69 -5.65 -4.03
C LEU A 27 4.37 -5.08 -3.49
N GLY A 28 4.36 -4.61 -2.24
CA GLY A 28 3.20 -3.93 -1.66
C GLY A 28 2.82 -2.65 -2.40
N GLY A 29 3.82 -1.84 -2.80
CA GLY A 29 3.62 -0.63 -3.60
C GLY A 29 3.00 -0.91 -4.95
N ILE A 30 3.46 -1.96 -5.66
CA ILE A 30 2.85 -2.37 -6.94
C ILE A 30 1.39 -2.79 -6.75
N PHE A 31 1.10 -3.57 -5.71
CA PHE A 31 -0.26 -3.98 -5.38
C PHE A 31 -1.18 -2.77 -5.13
N PHE A 32 -0.73 -1.77 -4.35
CA PHE A 32 -1.50 -0.55 -4.11
C PHE A 32 -1.67 0.30 -5.38
N ALA A 33 -0.68 0.33 -6.27
CA ALA A 33 -0.78 1.03 -7.54
C ALA A 33 -1.88 0.43 -8.43
N ILE A 34 -1.97 -0.90 -8.49
CA ILE A 34 -3.02 -1.60 -9.26
C ILE A 34 -4.41 -1.27 -8.70
N LEU A 35 -4.59 -1.36 -7.38
CA LEU A 35 -5.86 -1.03 -6.74
C LEU A 35 -6.23 0.46 -6.92
N GLY A 36 -5.27 1.35 -6.70
CA GLY A 36 -5.48 2.79 -6.88
C GLY A 36 -5.85 3.15 -8.31
N TYR A 37 -5.24 2.48 -9.30
CA TYR A 37 -5.59 2.64 -10.71
C TYR A 37 -7.01 2.13 -11.02
N ALA A 38 -7.39 0.96 -10.49
CA ALA A 38 -8.74 0.42 -10.69
C ALA A 38 -9.80 1.37 -10.13
N ASP A 39 -9.60 1.90 -8.92
CA ASP A 39 -10.49 2.88 -8.30
C ASP A 39 -10.55 4.19 -9.12
N LEU A 40 -9.41 4.73 -9.57
CA LEU A 40 -9.41 5.93 -10.43
C LEU A 40 -10.11 5.69 -11.78
N SER A 41 -9.95 4.51 -12.36
CA SER A 41 -10.62 4.13 -13.61
C SER A 41 -12.13 4.05 -13.43
N ASN A 42 -12.59 3.49 -12.32
CA ASN A 42 -14.01 3.46 -11.96
C ASN A 42 -14.54 4.87 -11.71
N HIS A 43 -13.76 5.75 -11.07
CA HIS A 43 -14.15 7.14 -10.87
C HIS A 43 -14.32 7.90 -12.20
N GLY A 44 -13.42 7.69 -13.15
CA GLY A 44 -13.48 8.30 -14.47
C GLY A 44 -14.59 7.77 -15.38
N SER A 45 -15.34 6.76 -14.94
CA SER A 45 -16.39 6.11 -15.71
C SER A 45 -17.77 6.50 -15.16
N GLU A 46 -18.55 7.27 -15.90
CA GLU A 46 -19.91 7.65 -15.50
C GLU A 46 -20.85 6.43 -15.37
N ALA A 47 -20.65 5.44 -16.24
CA ALA A 47 -21.33 4.15 -16.21
C ALA A 47 -20.37 3.03 -16.59
N LEU A 48 -20.42 1.92 -15.88
CA LEU A 48 -19.79 0.66 -16.26
C LEU A 48 -20.56 -0.01 -17.42
N SER A 49 -19.90 -0.83 -18.23
CA SER A 49 -20.60 -1.53 -19.32
C SER A 49 -21.45 -2.68 -18.78
N ASP A 50 -22.62 -2.90 -19.36
CA ASP A 50 -23.54 -3.97 -18.98
C ASP A 50 -22.85 -5.34 -18.93
N SER A 51 -21.97 -5.63 -19.89
CA SER A 51 -21.17 -6.87 -19.93
C SER A 51 -20.19 -7.03 -18.76
N GLN A 52 -19.62 -5.93 -18.25
CA GLN A 52 -18.75 -5.95 -17.08
C GLN A 52 -19.56 -6.25 -15.82
N ILE A 53 -20.71 -5.58 -15.70
CA ILE A 53 -21.63 -5.76 -14.58
C ILE A 53 -22.19 -7.18 -14.56
N GLU A 54 -22.65 -7.69 -15.71
CA GLU A 54 -23.10 -9.08 -15.85
C GLU A 54 -22.04 -10.04 -15.35
N THR A 55 -20.77 -9.82 -15.69
CA THR A 55 -19.66 -10.65 -15.21
C THR A 55 -19.51 -10.58 -13.68
N LEU A 56 -19.67 -9.40 -13.09
CA LEU A 56 -19.55 -9.16 -11.65
C LEU A 56 -20.70 -9.78 -10.85
N ILE A 57 -21.94 -9.66 -11.33
CA ILE A 57 -23.14 -10.17 -10.65
C ILE A 57 -23.45 -11.64 -10.94
N ASN A 58 -22.84 -12.22 -11.98
CA ASN A 58 -23.08 -13.63 -12.36
C ASN A 58 -22.78 -14.61 -11.22
N VAL A 59 -21.67 -14.42 -10.51
CA VAL A 59 -21.31 -15.31 -9.39
C VAL A 59 -22.34 -15.23 -8.25
N PRO A 60 -22.68 -14.04 -7.70
CA PRO A 60 -23.76 -13.91 -6.73
C PRO A 60 -25.10 -14.50 -7.23
N ASN A 61 -25.48 -14.22 -8.47
CA ASN A 61 -26.75 -14.70 -9.03
C ASN A 61 -26.80 -16.23 -9.19
N GLN A 62 -25.68 -16.87 -9.53
CA GLN A 62 -25.56 -18.33 -9.52
C GLN A 62 -25.69 -18.95 -8.12
N GLN A 63 -25.43 -18.17 -7.07
CA GLN A 63 -25.54 -18.58 -5.67
C GLN A 63 -26.93 -18.30 -5.07
N GLY A 64 -27.88 -17.84 -5.88
CA GLY A 64 -29.28 -17.64 -5.49
C GLY A 64 -29.67 -16.18 -5.21
N GLU A 65 -28.78 -15.22 -5.46
CA GLU A 65 -29.12 -13.79 -5.45
C GLU A 65 -29.82 -13.40 -6.77
N ASN A 66 -30.51 -12.25 -6.75
CA ASN A 66 -31.20 -11.73 -7.92
C ASN A 66 -30.84 -10.25 -8.14
N LEU A 67 -29.54 -9.99 -8.28
CA LEU A 67 -29.02 -8.68 -8.58
C LEU A 67 -29.29 -8.33 -10.04
N SER A 68 -29.79 -7.12 -10.26
CA SER A 68 -29.97 -6.54 -11.59
C SER A 68 -28.79 -5.63 -11.96
N ILE A 69 -28.65 -5.38 -13.26
CA ILE A 69 -27.62 -4.46 -13.78
C ILE A 69 -27.87 -3.04 -13.26
N GLU A 70 -29.14 -2.63 -13.16
CA GLU A 70 -29.57 -1.32 -12.67
C GLU A 70 -29.25 -1.12 -11.18
N GLN A 71 -29.27 -2.18 -10.37
CA GLN A 71 -28.86 -2.08 -8.97
C GLN A 71 -27.35 -1.85 -8.85
N PHE A 72 -26.55 -2.50 -9.68
CA PHE A 72 -25.09 -2.33 -9.68
C PHE A 72 -24.67 -0.96 -10.27
N GLN A 73 -25.28 -0.55 -11.40
CA GLN A 73 -25.88 0.78 -11.57
C GLN A 73 -25.75 1.79 -10.44
N GLU A 74 -26.80 1.79 -9.64
CA GLU A 74 -27.01 2.73 -8.56
C GLU A 74 -25.90 2.65 -7.52
N PHE A 75 -25.39 1.45 -7.22
CA PHE A 75 -24.21 1.28 -6.38
C PHE A 75 -23.00 2.07 -6.93
N HIS A 76 -22.62 1.85 -8.19
CA HIS A 76 -21.48 2.52 -8.82
C HIS A 76 -21.65 4.04 -8.81
N LYS A 77 -22.88 4.50 -9.10
CA LYS A 77 -23.25 5.91 -9.06
C LYS A 77 -23.15 6.50 -7.66
N GLY A 78 -23.69 5.82 -6.64
CA GLY A 78 -23.63 6.26 -5.25
C GLY A 78 -22.20 6.42 -4.76
N VAL A 79 -21.32 5.47 -5.09
CA VAL A 79 -19.88 5.60 -4.77
C VAL A 79 -19.25 6.83 -5.45
N ASN A 80 -19.62 7.11 -6.70
CA ASN A 80 -19.09 8.25 -7.44
C ASN A 80 -19.62 9.60 -6.95
N GLU A 81 -20.90 9.69 -6.60
CA GLU A 81 -21.51 10.90 -6.04
C GLU A 81 -20.83 11.33 -4.72
N GLU A 82 -20.44 10.36 -3.89
CA GLU A 82 -19.69 10.61 -2.65
C GLU A 82 -18.16 10.65 -2.83
N ASN A 83 -17.66 10.56 -4.07
CA ASN A 83 -16.23 10.51 -4.39
C ASN A 83 -15.45 9.35 -3.73
N GLY A 84 -16.11 8.25 -3.39
CA GLY A 84 -15.48 7.11 -2.71
C GLY A 84 -14.32 6.51 -3.51
N TYR A 85 -14.53 6.28 -4.81
CA TYR A 85 -13.49 5.81 -5.74
C TYR A 85 -12.33 6.81 -5.87
N LEU A 86 -12.63 8.11 -5.92
CA LEU A 86 -11.59 9.14 -6.02
C LEU A 86 -10.72 9.19 -4.76
N ILE A 87 -11.34 9.21 -3.58
CA ILE A 87 -10.64 9.28 -2.28
C ILE A 87 -9.75 8.05 -2.11
N ARG A 88 -10.32 6.86 -2.33
CA ARG A 88 -9.58 5.59 -2.22
C ARG A 88 -8.48 5.51 -3.27
N GLY A 89 -8.80 5.78 -4.52
CA GLY A 89 -7.88 5.65 -5.63
C GLY A 89 -6.73 6.65 -5.56
N ALA A 90 -6.99 7.92 -5.24
CA ALA A 90 -5.96 8.95 -5.15
C ALA A 90 -5.02 8.71 -3.97
N SER A 91 -5.55 8.27 -2.82
CA SER A 91 -4.74 7.97 -1.63
C SER A 91 -3.88 6.71 -1.82
N LEU A 92 -4.43 5.63 -2.37
CA LEU A 92 -3.68 4.43 -2.74
C LEU A 92 -2.66 4.73 -3.84
N GLY A 93 -3.03 5.52 -4.85
CA GLY A 93 -2.16 5.93 -5.94
C GLY A 93 -0.98 6.76 -5.45
N LEU A 94 -1.23 7.86 -4.73
CA LEU A 94 -0.17 8.70 -4.17
C LEU A 94 0.69 7.93 -3.16
N GLY A 95 0.04 7.16 -2.28
CA GLY A 95 0.73 6.31 -1.31
C GLY A 95 1.63 5.28 -1.97
N SER A 96 1.17 4.65 -3.05
CA SER A 96 1.95 3.68 -3.82
C SER A 96 3.19 4.31 -4.44
N ILE A 97 3.11 5.52 -5.02
CA ILE A 97 4.27 6.23 -5.59
C ILE A 97 5.33 6.47 -4.51
N LEU A 98 4.91 6.95 -3.33
CA LEU A 98 5.81 7.20 -2.22
C LEU A 98 6.44 5.90 -1.68
N VAL A 99 5.67 4.81 -1.61
CA VAL A 99 6.17 3.48 -1.21
C VAL A 99 7.15 2.93 -2.25
N LEU A 100 6.87 3.07 -3.54
CA LEU A 100 7.74 2.60 -4.62
C LEU A 100 9.06 3.36 -4.62
N VAL A 101 9.02 4.70 -4.61
CA VAL A 101 10.24 5.53 -4.53
C VAL A 101 10.99 5.25 -3.23
N GLY A 102 10.26 5.14 -2.11
CA GLY A 102 10.81 4.81 -0.81
C GLY A 102 11.51 3.46 -0.79
N SER A 103 10.93 2.44 -1.43
CA SER A 103 11.49 1.09 -1.54
C SER A 103 12.80 1.08 -2.32
N VAL A 104 12.87 1.79 -3.46
CA VAL A 104 14.10 1.92 -4.25
C VAL A 104 15.19 2.61 -3.45
N LEU A 105 14.87 3.74 -2.81
CA LEU A 105 15.85 4.45 -1.97
C LEU A 105 16.32 3.63 -0.78
N LEU A 106 15.42 2.86 -0.16
CA LEU A 106 15.75 1.98 0.96
C LEU A 106 16.65 0.82 0.51
N TYR A 107 16.42 0.26 -0.68
CA TYR A 107 17.29 -0.74 -1.28
C TYR A 107 18.71 -0.20 -1.55
N LEU A 108 18.78 1.08 -1.94
CA LEU A 108 20.03 1.83 -2.09
C LEU A 108 20.66 2.28 -0.76
N MET A 109 20.17 1.78 0.39
CA MET A 109 20.65 2.09 1.73
C MET A 109 20.54 3.58 2.10
N LYS A 110 19.55 4.29 1.54
CA LYS A 110 19.23 5.66 1.94
C LYS A 110 18.11 5.65 2.99
N PRO A 111 18.34 6.16 4.22
CA PRO A 111 17.33 6.14 5.29
C PRO A 111 16.08 6.96 4.95
N LEU A 112 16.19 7.91 4.00
CA LEU A 112 15.05 8.64 3.45
C LEU A 112 14.00 7.70 2.82
N GLY A 113 14.44 6.56 2.28
CA GLY A 113 13.54 5.58 1.66
C GLY A 113 12.51 5.01 2.63
N GLY A 114 12.94 4.64 3.85
CA GLY A 114 12.03 4.17 4.89
C GLY A 114 11.04 5.24 5.33
N LYS A 115 11.47 6.50 5.42
CA LYS A 115 10.59 7.63 5.79
C LYS A 115 9.51 7.89 4.73
N LEU A 116 9.91 7.87 3.45
CA LEU A 116 8.97 8.03 2.33
C LEU A 116 7.97 6.89 2.26
N ALA A 117 8.43 5.64 2.40
CA ALA A 117 7.54 4.48 2.38
C ALA A 117 6.56 4.47 3.57
N LEU A 118 6.99 4.92 4.75
CA LEU A 118 6.13 5.07 5.91
C LEU A 118 5.05 6.15 5.69
N ALA A 119 5.45 7.31 5.15
CA ALA A 119 4.51 8.38 4.80
C ALA A 119 3.49 7.91 3.75
N GLY A 120 3.96 7.25 2.69
CA GLY A 120 3.10 6.68 1.65
C GLY A 120 2.10 5.65 2.18
N SER A 121 2.57 4.73 3.03
CA SER A 121 1.70 3.73 3.66
C SER A 121 0.66 4.36 4.59
N THR A 122 1.01 5.45 5.27
CA THR A 122 0.08 6.19 6.15
C THR A 122 -1.01 6.89 5.33
N ILE A 123 -0.64 7.55 4.23
CA ILE A 123 -1.60 8.20 3.31
C ILE A 123 -2.55 7.16 2.73
N ALA A 124 -2.01 6.05 2.23
CA ALA A 124 -2.77 4.94 1.68
C ALA A 124 -3.72 4.31 2.71
N LEU A 125 -3.28 4.15 3.96
CA LEU A 125 -4.11 3.59 5.03
C LEU A 125 -5.28 4.51 5.38
N VAL A 126 -5.00 5.79 5.64
CA VAL A 126 -6.04 6.75 6.05
C VAL A 126 -7.06 6.96 4.92
N GLY A 127 -6.59 7.27 3.70
CA GLY A 127 -7.51 7.48 2.58
C GLY A 127 -8.20 6.18 2.13
N GLY A 128 -7.53 5.03 2.26
CA GLY A 128 -8.11 3.72 2.02
C GLY A 128 -9.27 3.41 2.97
N ILE A 129 -9.13 3.73 4.27
CA ILE A 129 -10.22 3.57 5.25
C ILE A 129 -11.41 4.45 4.86
N PHE A 130 -11.20 5.75 4.63
CA PHE A 130 -12.28 6.66 4.28
C PHE A 130 -13.01 6.26 3.00
N GLY A 131 -12.26 5.98 1.92
CA GLY A 131 -12.85 5.55 0.67
C GLY A 131 -13.56 4.20 0.76
N ASN A 132 -13.05 3.27 1.59
CA ASN A 132 -13.70 1.99 1.80
C ASN A 132 -15.00 2.09 2.59
N VAL A 133 -15.10 2.99 3.57
CA VAL A 133 -16.37 3.26 4.28
C VAL A 133 -17.44 3.72 3.31
N ILE A 134 -17.13 4.69 2.45
CA ILE A 134 -18.06 5.20 1.42
C ILE A 134 -18.50 4.08 0.46
N ILE A 135 -17.55 3.30 -0.06
CA ILE A 135 -17.86 2.18 -0.96
C ILE A 135 -18.79 1.16 -0.27
N HIS A 136 -18.50 0.83 0.98
CA HIS A 136 -19.27 -0.14 1.73
C HIS A 136 -20.67 0.38 2.08
N ASP A 137 -20.82 1.67 2.40
CA ASP A 137 -22.12 2.26 2.71
C ASP A 137 -23.01 2.31 1.46
N ALA A 138 -22.47 2.68 0.30
CA ALA A 138 -23.17 2.58 -0.97
C ALA A 138 -23.55 1.12 -1.33
N ALA A 139 -22.67 0.15 -1.02
CA ALA A 139 -22.96 -1.26 -1.22
C ALA A 139 -24.15 -1.72 -0.37
N LYS A 140 -24.21 -1.29 0.90
CA LYS A 140 -25.33 -1.60 1.80
C LYS A 140 -26.65 -1.00 1.33
N GLU A 141 -26.63 0.19 0.76
CA GLU A 141 -27.83 0.87 0.30
C GLU A 141 -28.41 0.22 -0.97
N HIS A 142 -27.56 -0.13 -1.94
CA HIS A 142 -28.01 -0.49 -3.28
C HIS A 142 -27.96 -1.99 -3.61
N LEU A 143 -27.21 -2.81 -2.87
CA LEU A 143 -26.98 -4.23 -3.23
C LEU A 143 -27.81 -5.26 -2.41
N GLN A 144 -28.94 -4.88 -1.80
CA GLN A 144 -29.93 -5.81 -1.22
C GLN A 144 -29.36 -6.96 -0.35
N GLU A 145 -28.50 -6.66 0.62
CA GLU A 145 -27.85 -7.69 1.48
C GLU A 145 -27.06 -8.78 0.71
N SER A 146 -26.65 -8.49 -0.52
CA SER A 146 -25.82 -9.32 -1.37
C SER A 146 -24.49 -9.72 -0.71
N MET A 147 -23.96 -10.89 -1.09
CA MET A 147 -22.59 -11.32 -0.82
C MET A 147 -21.54 -10.32 -1.32
N LEU A 148 -21.86 -9.46 -2.29
CA LEU A 148 -20.98 -8.38 -2.73
C LEU A 148 -20.67 -7.38 -1.60
N ILE A 149 -21.62 -7.13 -0.69
CA ILE A 149 -21.37 -6.25 0.47
C ILE A 149 -20.26 -6.84 1.35
N GLN A 150 -20.35 -8.14 1.64
CA GLN A 150 -19.31 -8.86 2.40
C GLN A 150 -17.97 -8.86 1.65
N THR A 151 -18.01 -8.96 0.32
CA THR A 151 -16.81 -8.91 -0.53
C THR A 151 -16.11 -7.56 -0.41
N TYR A 152 -16.85 -6.45 -0.45
CA TYR A 152 -16.29 -5.11 -0.25
C TYR A 152 -15.79 -4.90 1.19
N GLU A 153 -16.47 -5.44 2.18
CA GLU A 153 -16.03 -5.40 3.58
C GLU A 153 -14.70 -6.15 3.78
N ILE A 154 -14.61 -7.41 3.33
CA ILE A 154 -13.41 -8.24 3.42
C ILE A 154 -12.25 -7.60 2.64
N THR A 155 -12.53 -7.08 1.44
CA THR A 155 -11.52 -6.38 0.63
C THR A 155 -10.99 -5.16 1.36
N GLY A 156 -11.85 -4.40 2.04
CA GLY A 156 -11.47 -3.28 2.89
C GLY A 156 -10.53 -3.68 4.02
N TYR A 157 -10.87 -4.71 4.79
CA TYR A 157 -10.01 -5.22 5.87
C TYR A 157 -8.67 -5.73 5.35
N LEU A 158 -8.68 -6.49 4.25
CA LEU A 158 -7.46 -7.01 3.63
C LEU A 158 -6.54 -5.86 3.20
N CYS A 159 -7.08 -4.85 2.52
CA CYS A 159 -6.32 -3.66 2.11
C CYS A 159 -5.74 -2.93 3.31
N GLY A 160 -6.53 -2.73 4.37
CA GLY A 160 -6.10 -2.06 5.60
C GLY A 160 -4.96 -2.79 6.33
N VAL A 161 -5.06 -4.13 6.47
CA VAL A 161 -4.00 -4.95 7.06
C VAL A 161 -2.73 -4.88 6.21
N CYS A 162 -2.85 -4.98 4.89
CA CYS A 162 -1.70 -4.89 3.99
C CYS A 162 -1.00 -3.52 4.05
N THR A 163 -1.75 -2.42 4.07
CA THR A 163 -1.17 -1.06 4.20
C THR A 163 -0.53 -0.85 5.56
N PHE A 164 -1.16 -1.32 6.63
CA PHE A 164 -0.57 -1.29 7.96
C PHE A 164 0.75 -2.07 8.03
N LEU A 165 0.79 -3.29 7.47
CA LEU A 165 2.00 -4.10 7.41
C LEU A 165 3.10 -3.42 6.59
N CYS A 166 2.78 -2.78 5.47
CA CYS A 166 3.75 -2.00 4.71
C CYS A 166 4.31 -0.84 5.55
N GLY A 167 3.47 -0.13 6.29
CA GLY A 167 3.92 0.92 7.22
C GLY A 167 4.84 0.39 8.32
N ALA A 168 4.46 -0.74 8.95
CA ALA A 168 5.27 -1.38 9.98
C ALA A 168 6.63 -1.85 9.44
N LEU A 169 6.65 -2.49 8.27
CA LEU A 169 7.87 -2.91 7.59
C LEU A 169 8.77 -1.72 7.25
N ALA A 170 8.19 -0.61 6.76
CA ALA A 170 8.94 0.61 6.46
C ALA A 170 9.55 1.26 7.72
N LEU A 171 8.91 1.12 8.88
CA LEU A 171 9.40 1.63 10.15
C LEU A 171 10.57 0.81 10.72
N LEU A 172 10.59 -0.51 10.51
CA LEU A 172 11.58 -1.41 11.13
C LEU A 172 13.04 -0.98 10.89
N PRO A 173 13.50 -0.68 9.65
CA PRO A 173 14.87 -0.22 9.42
C PRO A 173 15.20 1.13 10.07
N LEU A 174 14.21 1.98 10.31
CA LEU A 174 14.40 3.30 10.91
C LEU A 174 14.63 3.24 12.41
N ILE A 175 14.04 2.25 13.09
CA ILE A 175 14.16 2.08 14.55
C ILE A 175 15.22 1.06 14.95
N ASN A 176 15.58 0.12 14.07
CA ASN A 176 16.59 -0.90 14.35
C ASN A 176 18.01 -0.31 14.34
N ALA A 177 18.70 -0.39 15.48
CA ALA A 177 20.08 0.11 15.63
C ALA A 177 21.07 -0.49 14.62
N ARG A 178 20.94 -1.78 14.28
CA ARG A 178 21.81 -2.46 13.30
C ARG A 178 21.61 -1.94 11.88
N ALA A 179 20.36 -1.63 11.53
CA ALA A 179 20.03 -1.03 10.24
C ALA A 179 20.51 0.42 10.15
N ARG A 180 20.37 1.19 11.25
CA ARG A 180 20.88 2.57 11.32
C ARG A 180 22.40 2.63 11.12
N LEU A 181 23.15 1.79 11.82
CA LEU A 181 24.61 1.69 11.61
C LEU A 181 24.96 1.33 10.16
N ALA A 182 24.18 0.45 9.53
CA ALA A 182 24.37 0.08 8.14
C ALA A 182 24.07 1.23 7.16
N PHE A 183 23.14 2.13 7.50
CA PHE A 183 22.94 3.36 6.74
C PHE A 183 24.11 4.31 6.93
N ASP A 184 24.58 4.51 8.17
CA ASP A 184 25.69 5.43 8.45
C ASP A 184 26.95 5.00 7.68
N GLU A 185 27.34 3.71 7.77
CA GLU A 185 28.48 3.18 7.01
C GLU A 185 28.33 3.30 5.48
N ALA A 186 27.12 3.09 4.95
CA ALA A 186 26.87 3.14 3.52
C ALA A 186 26.89 4.57 2.96
N ASN A 187 26.73 5.58 3.81
CA ASN A 187 26.68 6.99 3.43
C ASN A 187 27.89 7.78 3.97
N THR A 188 28.93 7.12 4.50
CA THR A 188 30.19 7.74 4.89
C THR A 188 30.91 8.30 3.66
N VAL A 189 31.38 9.55 3.74
CA VAL A 189 32.19 10.19 2.71
C VAL A 189 33.62 10.30 3.23
N GLU A 190 34.58 9.66 2.55
CA GLU A 190 36.01 9.87 2.82
C GLU A 190 36.49 11.09 2.02
N LEU A 191 37.00 12.10 2.73
CA LEU A 191 37.65 13.25 2.10
C LEU A 191 39.09 12.86 1.75
N ILE A 192 39.34 12.59 0.48
CA ILE A 192 40.71 12.45 -0.03
C ILE A 192 41.27 13.87 -0.17
N GLN A 193 42.18 14.26 0.72
CA GLN A 193 43.01 15.44 0.50
C GLN A 193 44.08 15.06 -0.52
N ASP A 194 43.87 15.42 -1.78
CA ASP A 194 44.96 15.45 -2.76
C ASP A 194 45.91 16.59 -2.34
N GLU A 195 46.99 16.24 -1.64
CA GLU A 195 48.15 17.13 -1.50
C GLU A 195 48.66 17.43 -2.92
N SER A 196 48.33 18.62 -3.41
CA SER A 196 48.85 19.16 -4.65
C SER A 196 50.26 19.68 -4.36
N GLU A 197 51.28 18.95 -4.82
CA GLU A 197 52.67 19.45 -4.95
C GLU A 197 52.80 20.51 -6.04
#